data_AF-A0A7Y9ENT7-F1
#
_entry.id   AF-A0A7Y9ENT7-F1
#
_cell.length_a   1.000
_cell.length_b   1.000
_cell.length_c   1.000
_cell.angle_alpha   90.00
_cell.angle_beta   90.00
_cell.angle_gamma   90.00
#
_symmetry.space_group_name_H-M   'P 1'
#
loop_
_entity.id
_entity.type
_entity.pdbx_description
1 polymer ?
#
loop_
_entity_poly.entity_id
_entity_poly.type
_entity_poly.pdbx_seq_one_letter_code
_entity_poly.pdbx_strand_id
1 'polypeptide(L)'
;MTDDPRPPAALDLLDRPPGPAEPAEPPEPGVPAHGLGRDGSLARDIGGYQAVLAIADPMTVRLTFIGAEGRPLPTVPGALRASFAAQVKETKALARQVRATLAAERARVEALMAAERTWPYGQWCRHYRDHPVTGRVAHGLIWEFEEPDGHWHAATPGEDVLVTVDGRALPVPPRGARVRLWHPARAFPGAVRAWRDFVAGNRMTQSFRQAFRETYRPGQSGADLRGGRFDGESRRVLGEGAWRVGCPGGRARVTFERRAAGRWREEPHRAVPPTVFSEGMREADLFLRLAPAAEDDPFGAPSATAEIRGDVLRRILPGTRIAGRCSVDGRFLVVRGGLRTYRVHLGSGGVLMEPGDRRLGVEPPRRTGQKGLFLPFEDEGLARVLGTAFLLAADHRITDEAVLRQIKRGA
;
A
#
# COMPACT_ATOMS: atom_id res chain seq x y z
N MET A 1 -53.83 -34.31 -46.75
CA MET A 1 -52.40 -34.65 -46.86
C MET A 1 -51.67 -33.35 -47.18
N THR A 2 -51.65 -32.36 -46.29
CA THR A 2 -51.01 -32.28 -44.96
C THR A 2 -49.51 -32.57 -45.02
N ASP A 3 -48.71 -31.52 -45.08
CA ASP A 3 -47.68 -31.31 -44.06
C ASP A 3 -47.46 -29.81 -43.85
N ASP A 4 -47.58 -29.42 -42.58
CA ASP A 4 -47.61 -28.05 -42.05
C ASP A 4 -46.28 -27.82 -41.31
N PRO A 5 -45.49 -26.77 -41.64
CA PRO A 5 -44.22 -26.55 -41.00
C PRO A 5 -44.42 -25.98 -39.59
N ARG A 6 -44.21 -26.82 -38.57
CA ARG A 6 -44.18 -26.40 -37.16
C ARG A 6 -43.20 -25.23 -36.96
N PRO A 7 -43.61 -24.11 -36.34
CA PRO A 7 -42.67 -23.09 -35.88
C PRO A 7 -41.88 -23.60 -34.65
N PRO A 8 -40.61 -23.19 -34.48
CA PRO A 8 -39.84 -23.55 -33.29
C PRO A 8 -40.45 -22.91 -32.04
N ALA A 9 -40.52 -23.70 -30.97
CA ALA A 9 -41.11 -23.35 -29.68
C ALA A 9 -40.47 -22.08 -29.09
N ALA A 10 -41.13 -20.94 -29.28
CA ALA A 10 -40.87 -19.69 -28.60
C ALA A 10 -41.88 -19.53 -27.46
N LEU A 11 -41.80 -20.37 -26.44
CA LEU A 11 -42.60 -20.25 -25.21
C LEU A 11 -42.06 -21.22 -24.14
N ASP A 12 -40.84 -20.98 -23.67
CA ASP A 12 -40.29 -21.62 -22.45
C ASP A 12 -39.20 -20.76 -21.77
N LEU A 13 -39.20 -19.43 -22.01
CA LEU A 13 -38.20 -18.50 -21.45
C LEU A 13 -38.75 -17.49 -20.45
N LEU A 14 -39.86 -17.79 -19.76
CA LEU A 14 -40.45 -16.88 -18.77
C LEU A 14 -40.70 -17.46 -17.37
N ASP A 15 -40.31 -18.71 -17.09
CA ASP A 15 -40.45 -19.30 -15.74
C ASP A 15 -39.17 -20.01 -15.27
N ARG A 16 -37.99 -19.41 -15.51
CA ARG A 16 -36.81 -19.82 -14.74
C ARG A 16 -36.98 -19.26 -13.33
N PRO A 17 -37.06 -20.09 -12.27
CA PRO A 17 -37.05 -19.58 -10.90
C PRO A 17 -35.81 -18.69 -10.74
N PRO A 18 -35.90 -17.57 -10.00
CA PRO A 18 -34.73 -16.76 -9.72
C PRO A 18 -33.64 -17.70 -9.21
N GLY A 19 -32.47 -17.65 -9.85
CA GLY A 19 -31.31 -18.37 -9.37
C GLY A 19 -31.10 -18.03 -7.90
N PRO A 20 -30.45 -18.91 -7.11
CA PRO A 20 -30.23 -18.64 -5.69
C PRO A 20 -29.70 -17.22 -5.54
N ALA A 21 -30.39 -16.41 -4.73
CA ALA A 21 -30.02 -15.03 -4.50
C ALA A 21 -28.50 -14.97 -4.27
N GLU A 22 -27.81 -14.10 -5.01
CA GLU A 22 -26.42 -13.81 -4.72
C GLU A 22 -26.31 -13.57 -3.21
N PRO A 23 -25.36 -14.23 -2.52
CA PRO A 23 -25.22 -14.05 -1.09
C PRO A 23 -25.10 -12.55 -0.83
N ALA A 24 -26.03 -12.00 -0.04
CA ALA A 24 -26.05 -10.58 0.28
C ALA A 24 -24.67 -10.15 0.77
N GLU A 25 -24.11 -9.09 0.17
CA GLU A 25 -22.80 -8.59 0.57
C GLU A 25 -22.81 -8.33 2.09
N PRO A 26 -21.79 -8.79 2.83
CA PRO A 26 -21.75 -8.64 4.28
C PRO A 26 -21.77 -7.16 4.65
N PRO A 27 -22.53 -6.71 5.67
CA PRO A 27 -22.63 -5.30 6.02
C PRO A 27 -21.27 -4.70 6.39
N GLU A 28 -21.11 -3.39 6.19
CA GLU A 28 -19.91 -2.68 6.65
C GLU A 28 -19.76 -2.83 8.17
N PRO A 29 -18.57 -3.22 8.67
CA PRO A 29 -18.35 -3.37 10.09
C PRO A 29 -18.43 -2.02 10.81
N GLY A 30 -18.91 -2.03 12.06
CA GLY A 30 -18.90 -0.84 12.92
C GLY A 30 -17.48 -0.48 13.34
N VAL A 31 -17.00 0.68 12.88
CA VAL A 31 -15.69 1.22 13.26
C VAL A 31 -15.85 2.22 14.42
N PRO A 32 -15.12 2.06 15.53
CA PRO A 32 -15.19 3.04 16.62
C PRO A 32 -14.60 4.40 16.22
N ALA A 33 -15.37 5.47 16.42
CA ALA A 33 -14.94 6.84 16.14
C ALA A 33 -14.07 7.46 17.26
N HIS A 34 -14.04 6.85 18.46
CA HIS A 34 -13.24 7.30 19.62
C HIS A 34 -13.49 8.75 20.07
N GLY A 35 -14.64 9.32 19.71
CA GLY A 35 -14.95 10.72 19.98
C GLY A 35 -14.14 11.73 19.15
N LEU A 36 -13.43 11.27 18.10
CA LEU A 36 -12.74 12.15 17.16
C LEU A 36 -13.76 12.90 16.28
N GLY A 37 -13.44 14.15 15.93
CA GLY A 37 -14.14 14.91 14.90
C GLY A 37 -13.85 14.39 13.49
N ARG A 38 -14.55 14.91 12.47
CA ARG A 38 -14.38 14.54 11.05
C ARG A 38 -12.95 14.78 10.54
N ASP A 39 -12.25 15.73 11.13
CA ASP A 39 -10.84 16.04 10.87
C ASP A 39 -9.86 14.98 11.43
N GLY A 40 -10.35 14.03 12.22
CA GLY A 40 -9.56 12.98 12.87
C GLY A 40 -8.90 13.46 14.16
N SER A 41 -9.42 14.51 14.81
CA SER A 41 -8.86 15.08 16.04
C SER A 41 -9.85 15.13 17.22
N LEU A 42 -9.31 15.13 18.44
CA LEU A 42 -10.03 15.32 19.70
C LEU A 42 -9.16 16.16 20.63
N ALA A 43 -9.76 17.16 21.27
CA ALA A 43 -9.14 17.96 22.31
C ALA A 43 -9.79 17.70 23.67
N ARG A 44 -8.99 17.68 24.73
CA ARG A 44 -9.45 17.58 26.13
C ARG A 44 -8.70 18.56 27.02
N ASP A 45 -9.41 19.26 27.90
CA ASP A 45 -8.79 20.14 28.88
C ASP A 45 -8.30 19.35 30.10
N ILE A 46 -7.03 19.53 30.45
CA ILE A 46 -6.35 18.86 31.57
C ILE A 46 -5.45 19.89 32.25
N GLY A 47 -5.82 20.37 33.44
CA GLY A 47 -4.94 21.18 34.29
C GLY A 47 -4.36 22.43 33.63
N GLY A 48 -5.16 23.18 32.87
CA GLY A 48 -4.71 24.38 32.14
C GLY A 48 -3.98 24.11 30.82
N TYR A 49 -3.96 22.85 30.37
CA TYR A 49 -3.47 22.44 29.06
C TYR A 49 -4.60 21.83 28.23
N GLN A 50 -4.56 22.03 26.92
CA GLN A 50 -5.36 21.30 25.96
C GLN A 50 -4.55 20.10 25.45
N ALA A 51 -4.97 18.88 25.81
CA ALA A 51 -4.42 17.64 25.27
C ALA A 51 -5.11 17.34 23.94
N VAL A 52 -4.37 17.47 22.84
CA VAL A 52 -4.87 17.27 21.47
C VAL A 52 -4.36 15.92 20.95
N LEU A 53 -5.29 15.02 20.69
CA LEU A 53 -5.10 13.74 20.01
C LEU A 53 -5.50 13.90 18.55
N ALA A 54 -4.62 13.61 17.60
CA ALA A 54 -4.91 13.76 16.17
C ALA A 54 -4.28 12.67 15.31
N ILE A 55 -5.00 12.22 14.29
CA ILE A 55 -4.47 11.40 13.19
C ILE A 55 -3.77 12.35 12.20
N ALA A 56 -2.45 12.50 12.36
CA ALA A 56 -1.66 13.46 11.62
C ALA A 56 -1.49 13.07 10.14
N ASP A 57 -1.32 11.78 9.91
CA ASP A 57 -1.26 11.14 8.60
C ASP A 57 -1.83 9.73 8.75
N PRO A 58 -2.04 8.99 7.64
CA PRO A 58 -2.67 7.67 7.72
C PRO A 58 -2.01 6.72 8.72
N MET A 59 -0.70 6.88 9.04
CA MET A 59 0.09 5.95 9.87
C MET A 59 0.38 6.50 11.28
N THR A 60 0.19 7.80 11.49
CA THR A 60 0.67 8.49 12.69
C THR A 60 -0.45 9.12 13.49
N VAL A 61 -0.60 8.64 14.73
CA VAL A 61 -1.44 9.30 15.75
C VAL A 61 -0.55 10.04 16.74
N ARG A 62 -0.77 11.35 16.86
CA ARG A 62 -0.03 12.24 17.76
C ARG A 62 -0.88 12.63 18.95
N LEU A 63 -0.25 12.66 20.12
CA LEU A 63 -0.79 13.29 21.32
C LEU A 63 0.13 14.44 21.69
N THR A 64 -0.41 15.65 21.69
CA THR A 64 0.31 16.88 22.02
C THR A 64 -0.41 17.65 23.12
N PHE A 65 0.31 18.46 23.88
CA PHE A 65 -0.24 19.28 24.96
C PHE A 65 0.04 20.75 24.64
N ILE A 66 -0.99 21.59 24.66
CA ILE A 66 -0.89 23.02 24.39
C ILE A 66 -1.25 23.75 25.68
N GLY A 67 -0.30 24.48 26.26
CA GLY A 67 -0.54 25.32 27.44
C GLY A 67 -0.85 26.77 27.05
N ALA A 68 -0.88 27.68 28.03
CA ALA A 68 -1.16 29.11 27.80
C ALA A 68 -0.19 29.79 26.81
N GLU A 69 1.05 29.31 26.70
CA GLU A 69 2.04 29.81 25.72
C GLU A 69 1.72 29.41 24.27
N GLY A 70 0.71 28.57 24.03
CA GLY A 70 0.27 28.15 22.69
C GLY A 70 1.20 27.16 21.97
N ARG A 71 2.42 26.93 22.47
CA ARG A 71 3.39 26.00 21.86
C ARG A 71 3.00 24.53 22.10
N PRO A 72 2.85 23.69 21.05
CA PRO A 72 2.58 22.26 21.23
C PRO A 72 3.77 21.50 21.82
N LEU A 73 3.52 20.76 22.90
CA LEU A 73 4.49 19.90 23.57
C LEU A 73 4.22 18.42 23.24
N PRO A 74 5.21 17.66 22.73
CA PRO A 74 5.04 16.25 22.38
C PRO A 74 5.12 15.30 23.58
N THR A 75 5.47 15.82 24.76
CA THR A 75 5.62 15.07 26.00
C THR A 75 4.69 15.65 27.06
N VAL A 76 4.32 14.81 28.03
CA VAL A 76 3.45 15.24 29.13
C VAL A 76 4.17 16.32 29.96
N PRO A 77 3.59 17.54 30.08
CA PRO A 77 4.12 18.61 30.91
C PRO A 77 4.30 18.17 32.36
N GLY A 78 5.34 18.67 33.03
CA GLY A 78 5.63 18.35 34.43
C GLY A 78 4.43 18.62 35.35
N ALA A 79 3.75 19.75 35.13
CA ALA A 79 2.56 20.17 35.87
C ALA A 79 1.40 19.16 35.86
N LEU A 80 1.30 18.30 34.83
CA LEU A 80 0.22 17.31 34.71
C LEU A 80 0.54 15.95 35.34
N ARG A 81 1.82 15.67 35.64
CA ARG A 81 2.27 14.30 35.96
C ARG A 81 1.76 13.76 37.29
N ALA A 82 1.64 14.62 38.31
CA ALA A 82 1.15 14.22 39.63
C ALA A 82 -0.35 14.51 39.76
N SER A 83 -0.74 15.79 39.64
CA SER A 83 -2.10 16.26 39.91
C SER A 83 -3.16 15.77 38.93
N PHE A 84 -2.76 15.40 37.71
CA PHE A 84 -3.67 14.98 36.64
C PHE A 84 -3.31 13.61 36.04
N ALA A 85 -2.60 12.78 36.83
CA ALA A 85 -2.06 11.50 36.38
C ALA A 85 -3.13 10.56 35.77
N ALA A 86 -4.32 10.52 36.37
CA ALA A 86 -5.44 9.69 35.90
C ALA A 86 -5.94 10.11 34.51
N GLN A 87 -6.21 11.41 34.31
CA GLN A 87 -6.67 11.96 33.02
C GLN A 87 -5.60 11.81 31.92
N VAL A 88 -4.32 11.99 32.28
CA VAL A 88 -3.20 11.73 31.36
C VAL A 88 -3.13 10.25 30.98
N LYS A 89 -3.32 9.34 31.93
CA LYS A 89 -3.34 7.88 31.69
C LYS A 89 -4.48 7.50 30.75
N GLU A 90 -5.68 8.03 30.99
CA GLU A 90 -6.86 7.81 30.13
C GLU A 90 -6.62 8.32 28.70
N THR A 91 -6.10 9.54 28.55
CA THR A 91 -5.82 10.14 27.23
C THR A 91 -4.76 9.36 26.47
N LYS A 92 -3.73 8.84 27.15
CA LYS A 92 -2.74 7.94 26.54
C LYS A 92 -3.34 6.60 26.13
N ALA A 93 -4.27 6.06 26.91
CA ALA A 93 -4.98 4.82 26.57
C ALA A 93 -5.85 5.03 25.33
N LEU A 94 -6.61 6.12 25.26
CA LEU A 94 -7.38 6.50 24.06
C LEU A 94 -6.47 6.63 22.83
N ALA A 95 -5.32 7.29 22.98
CA ALA A 95 -4.35 7.40 21.89
C ALA A 95 -3.82 6.04 21.40
N ARG A 96 -3.74 5.02 22.28
CA ARG A 96 -3.39 3.65 21.88
C ARG A 96 -4.55 2.96 21.15
N GLN A 97 -5.78 3.15 21.61
CA GLN A 97 -6.98 2.61 20.96
C GLN A 97 -7.14 3.19 19.55
N VAL A 98 -7.00 4.51 19.37
CA VAL A 98 -7.06 5.15 18.06
C VAL A 98 -5.97 4.61 17.12
N ARG A 99 -4.74 4.40 17.60
CA ARG A 99 -3.66 3.77 16.80
C ARG A 99 -4.03 2.35 16.36
N ALA A 100 -4.58 1.54 17.27
CA ALA A 100 -4.99 0.19 16.96
C ALA A 100 -6.12 0.16 15.92
N THR A 101 -7.13 1.03 16.07
CA THR A 101 -8.22 1.15 15.09
C THR A 101 -7.72 1.66 13.74
N LEU A 102 -6.84 2.67 13.71
CA LEU A 102 -6.25 3.16 12.46
C LEU A 102 -5.45 2.08 11.72
N ALA A 103 -4.64 1.31 12.45
CA ALA A 103 -3.87 0.20 11.88
C ALA A 103 -4.78 -0.93 11.36
N ALA A 104 -5.84 -1.27 12.11
CA ALA A 104 -6.83 -2.26 11.70
C ALA A 104 -7.61 -1.80 10.46
N GLU A 105 -8.02 -0.54 10.42
CA GLU A 105 -8.71 0.05 9.27
C GLU A 105 -7.83 0.12 8.04
N ARG A 106 -6.53 0.46 8.17
CA ARG A 106 -5.60 0.33 7.03
C ARG A 106 -5.62 -1.09 6.48
N ALA A 107 -5.41 -2.08 7.34
CA ALA A 107 -5.32 -3.48 6.91
C ALA A 107 -6.63 -3.97 6.28
N ARG A 108 -7.77 -3.57 6.85
CA ARG A 108 -9.10 -3.88 6.31
C ARG A 108 -9.32 -3.26 4.93
N VAL A 109 -9.02 -1.97 4.77
CA VAL A 109 -9.19 -1.28 3.47
C VAL A 109 -8.20 -1.82 2.44
N GLU A 110 -6.97 -2.17 2.83
CA GLU A 110 -6.02 -2.82 1.91
C GLU A 110 -6.53 -4.19 1.43
N ALA A 111 -7.18 -4.97 2.30
CA ALA A 111 -7.75 -6.26 1.92
C ALA A 111 -8.84 -6.14 0.84
N LEU A 112 -9.48 -4.96 0.71
CA LEU A 112 -10.42 -4.67 -0.37
C LEU A 112 -9.75 -4.59 -1.75
N MET A 113 -8.42 -4.52 -1.84
CA MET A 113 -7.71 -4.57 -3.13
C MET A 113 -7.96 -5.87 -3.89
N ALA A 114 -8.19 -6.97 -3.16
CA ALA A 114 -8.54 -8.26 -3.74
C ALA A 114 -10.06 -8.50 -3.82
N ALA A 115 -10.87 -7.52 -3.41
CA ALA A 115 -12.33 -7.58 -3.48
C ALA A 115 -12.84 -6.68 -4.62
N GLU A 116 -13.87 -7.12 -5.34
CA GLU A 116 -14.54 -6.30 -6.36
C GLU A 116 -15.76 -5.59 -5.79
N ARG A 117 -15.65 -5.19 -4.52
CA ARG A 117 -16.75 -4.62 -3.76
C ARG A 117 -17.12 -3.23 -4.26
N THR A 118 -18.42 -2.94 -4.29
CA THR A 118 -18.95 -1.64 -4.68
C THR A 118 -19.97 -1.13 -3.67
N TRP A 119 -20.00 0.19 -3.44
CA TRP A 119 -20.94 0.81 -2.53
C TRP A 119 -21.72 1.92 -3.22
N PRO A 120 -22.99 2.15 -2.87
CA PRO A 120 -23.63 3.43 -3.16
C PRO A 120 -22.83 4.58 -2.55
N TYR A 121 -22.64 5.67 -3.30
CA TYR A 121 -21.82 6.82 -2.91
C TYR A 121 -22.20 7.37 -1.54
N GLY A 122 -23.50 7.45 -1.21
CA GLY A 122 -23.96 7.90 0.10
C GLY A 122 -23.49 7.00 1.26
N GLN A 123 -23.46 5.68 1.06
CA GLN A 123 -22.94 4.74 2.05
C GLN A 123 -21.42 4.83 2.15
N TRP A 124 -20.73 4.93 1.01
CA TRP A 124 -19.28 5.12 0.97
C TRP A 124 -18.86 6.39 1.71
N CYS A 125 -19.60 7.50 1.53
CA CYS A 125 -19.36 8.74 2.27
C CYS A 125 -19.44 8.51 3.78
N ARG A 126 -20.51 7.86 4.26
CA ARG A 126 -20.73 7.59 5.69
C ARG A 126 -19.65 6.69 6.31
N HIS A 127 -19.29 5.61 5.62
CA HIS A 127 -18.42 4.57 6.19
C HIS A 127 -16.93 4.83 5.95
N TYR A 128 -16.58 5.56 4.89
CA TYR A 128 -15.22 5.87 4.52
C TYR A 128 -14.96 7.37 4.67
N ARG A 129 -15.35 8.20 3.70
CA ARG A 129 -14.96 9.63 3.61
C ARG A 129 -15.15 10.42 4.90
N ASP A 130 -16.34 10.31 5.49
CA ASP A 130 -16.78 11.16 6.61
C ASP A 130 -16.49 10.53 7.97
N HIS A 131 -16.03 9.28 8.00
CA HIS A 131 -15.71 8.60 9.24
C HIS A 131 -14.38 9.13 9.82
N PRO A 132 -14.31 9.54 11.10
CA PRO A 132 -13.12 10.17 11.70
C PRO A 132 -11.79 9.38 11.59
N VAL A 133 -11.86 8.05 11.56
CA VAL A 133 -10.68 7.17 11.43
C VAL A 133 -10.52 6.67 10.00
N THR A 134 -11.49 5.90 9.50
CA THR A 134 -11.51 5.36 8.12
C THR A 134 -11.38 6.44 7.04
N GLY A 135 -11.91 7.66 7.25
CA GLY A 135 -11.76 8.78 6.33
C GLY A 135 -10.31 9.21 6.16
N ARG A 136 -9.50 9.14 7.23
CA ARG A 136 -8.05 9.39 7.17
C ARG A 136 -7.32 8.34 6.36
N VAL A 137 -7.82 7.11 6.35
CA VAL A 137 -7.31 6.02 5.50
C VAL A 137 -7.73 6.22 4.05
N ALA A 138 -8.99 6.59 3.81
CA ALA A 138 -9.59 6.70 2.48
C ALA A 138 -9.13 7.94 1.68
N HIS A 139 -8.81 9.04 2.37
CA HIS A 139 -8.44 10.32 1.74
C HIS A 139 -7.17 10.24 0.89
N GLY A 140 -6.19 9.43 1.29
CA GLY A 140 -4.94 9.21 0.54
C GLY A 140 -5.05 8.17 -0.57
N LEU A 141 -6.25 7.66 -0.86
CA LEU A 141 -6.48 6.58 -1.82
C LEU A 141 -7.22 7.08 -3.07
N ILE A 142 -7.05 6.33 -4.14
CA ILE A 142 -7.72 6.51 -5.42
C ILE A 142 -8.96 5.62 -5.42
N TRP A 143 -10.09 6.16 -5.83
CA TRP A 143 -11.36 5.46 -5.94
C TRP A 143 -11.88 5.58 -7.36
N GLU A 144 -12.69 4.62 -7.77
CA GLU A 144 -13.43 4.68 -9.03
C GLU A 144 -14.90 4.98 -8.72
N PHE A 145 -15.48 5.90 -9.48
CA PHE A 145 -16.87 6.31 -9.34
C PHE A 145 -17.57 6.04 -10.68
N GLU A 146 -18.76 5.44 -10.60
CA GLU A 146 -19.58 5.12 -11.75
C GLU A 146 -20.34 6.37 -12.21
N GLU A 147 -20.22 6.70 -13.49
CA GLU A 147 -20.94 7.76 -14.16
C GLU A 147 -22.34 7.29 -14.60
N PRO A 148 -23.27 8.22 -14.88
CA PRO A 148 -24.62 7.85 -15.34
C PRO A 148 -24.66 6.99 -16.61
N ASP A 149 -23.61 7.04 -17.43
CA ASP A 149 -23.46 6.25 -18.66
C ASP A 149 -22.83 4.86 -18.42
N GLY A 150 -22.50 4.54 -17.17
CA GLY A 150 -21.89 3.27 -16.75
C GLY A 150 -20.36 3.24 -16.82
N HIS A 151 -19.70 4.31 -17.29
CA HIS A 151 -18.25 4.39 -17.26
C HIS A 151 -17.74 4.62 -15.84
N TRP A 152 -16.54 4.12 -15.55
CA TRP A 152 -15.87 4.31 -14.26
C TRP A 152 -14.74 5.31 -14.42
N HIS A 153 -14.77 6.39 -13.64
CA HIS A 153 -13.66 7.35 -13.58
C HIS A 153 -12.91 7.23 -12.27
N ALA A 154 -11.57 7.30 -12.34
CA ALA A 154 -10.71 7.29 -11.17
C ALA A 154 -10.51 8.71 -10.64
N ALA A 155 -10.63 8.90 -9.32
CA ALA A 155 -10.36 10.16 -8.64
C ALA A 155 -9.95 9.95 -7.18
N THR A 156 -9.29 10.94 -6.58
CA THR A 156 -9.10 10.99 -5.12
C THR A 156 -10.21 11.82 -4.47
N PRO A 157 -10.69 11.45 -3.28
CA PRO A 157 -11.78 12.18 -2.64
C PRO A 157 -11.27 13.43 -1.94
N GLY A 158 -11.84 14.58 -2.28
CA GLY A 158 -11.77 15.81 -1.48
C GLY A 158 -12.98 15.93 -0.56
N GLU A 159 -13.07 17.05 0.15
CA GLU A 159 -14.19 17.32 1.07
C GLU A 159 -15.53 17.39 0.33
N ASP A 160 -15.56 18.15 -0.79
CA ASP A 160 -16.76 18.38 -1.62
C ASP A 160 -16.49 18.26 -3.13
N VAL A 161 -15.31 17.78 -3.52
CA VAL A 161 -14.93 17.56 -4.93
C VAL A 161 -14.19 16.25 -5.08
N LEU A 162 -14.26 15.67 -6.27
CA LEU A 162 -13.37 14.58 -6.67
C LEU A 162 -12.22 15.16 -7.49
N VAL A 163 -10.99 14.75 -7.21
CA VAL A 163 -9.82 15.24 -7.97
C VAL A 163 -9.29 14.15 -8.87
N THR A 164 -9.32 14.38 -10.17
CA THR A 164 -8.82 13.46 -11.19
C THR A 164 -7.30 13.50 -11.30
N VAL A 165 -6.72 12.53 -12.02
CA VAL A 165 -5.27 12.39 -12.19
C VAL A 165 -4.60 13.61 -12.86
N ASP A 166 -5.35 14.37 -13.66
CA ASP A 166 -4.92 15.62 -14.31
C ASP A 166 -5.22 16.87 -13.47
N GLY A 167 -5.66 16.70 -12.22
CA GLY A 167 -5.90 17.78 -11.26
C GLY A 167 -7.23 18.51 -11.41
N ARG A 168 -8.14 18.04 -12.28
CA ARG A 168 -9.47 18.63 -12.41
C ARG A 168 -10.34 18.28 -11.20
N ALA A 169 -11.10 19.26 -10.73
CA ALA A 169 -12.15 19.06 -9.73
C ALA A 169 -13.45 18.68 -10.43
N LEU A 170 -13.95 17.48 -10.16
CA LEU A 170 -15.25 17.00 -10.61
C LEU A 170 -16.29 17.16 -9.49
N PRO A 171 -17.56 17.40 -9.84
CA PRO A 171 -18.65 17.41 -8.87
C PRO A 171 -18.81 16.03 -8.21
N VAL A 172 -19.38 16.03 -7.00
CA VAL A 172 -19.72 14.78 -6.33
C VAL A 172 -20.83 14.03 -7.09
N PRO A 173 -20.74 12.70 -7.22
CA PRO A 173 -21.73 11.92 -7.95
C PRO A 173 -23.04 11.79 -7.15
N PRO A 174 -24.15 11.38 -7.79
CA PRO A 174 -25.41 11.10 -7.11
C PRO A 174 -25.24 10.09 -5.96
N ARG A 175 -26.05 10.19 -4.91
CA ARG A 175 -25.96 9.29 -3.73
C ARG A 175 -26.04 7.80 -4.05
N GLY A 176 -26.71 7.44 -5.14
CA GLY A 176 -26.85 6.05 -5.62
C GLY A 176 -25.74 5.59 -6.56
N ALA A 177 -24.87 6.48 -7.05
CA ALA A 177 -23.76 6.11 -7.94
C ALA A 177 -22.83 5.14 -7.23
N ARG A 178 -22.30 4.15 -7.95
CA ARG A 178 -21.45 3.14 -7.34
C ARG A 178 -20.02 3.64 -7.21
N VAL A 179 -19.39 3.28 -6.11
CA VAL A 179 -17.99 3.59 -5.79
C VAL A 179 -17.27 2.28 -5.54
N ARG A 180 -16.02 2.17 -5.99
CA ARG A 180 -15.14 1.05 -5.64
C ARG A 180 -13.70 1.51 -5.46
N LEU A 181 -12.90 0.73 -4.75
CA LEU A 181 -11.49 1.03 -4.58
C LEU A 181 -10.75 0.84 -5.92
N TRP A 182 -10.00 1.84 -6.38
CA TRP A 182 -9.25 1.74 -7.63
C TRP A 182 -8.13 0.70 -7.52
N HIS A 183 -7.91 -0.09 -8.58
CA HIS A 183 -6.89 -1.11 -8.63
C HIS A 183 -6.03 -1.01 -9.91
N PRO A 184 -4.69 -0.99 -9.81
CA PRO A 184 -3.83 -0.82 -10.98
C PRO A 184 -3.92 -1.98 -11.99
N ALA A 185 -4.32 -3.18 -11.56
CA ALA A 185 -4.57 -4.30 -12.49
C ALA A 185 -5.77 -4.07 -13.44
N ARG A 186 -6.73 -3.19 -13.09
CA ARG A 186 -7.83 -2.77 -13.99
C ARG A 186 -7.43 -1.60 -14.90
N ALA A 187 -6.36 -0.90 -14.55
CA ALA A 187 -5.88 0.24 -15.32
C ALA A 187 -4.85 -0.17 -16.38
N PHE A 188 -4.82 0.58 -17.48
CA PHE A 188 -3.74 0.47 -18.45
C PHE A 188 -2.44 1.08 -17.88
N PRO A 189 -1.25 0.66 -18.35
CA PRO A 189 0.03 1.09 -17.77
C PRO A 189 0.24 2.62 -17.74
N GLY A 190 -0.28 3.34 -18.75
CA GLY A 190 -0.22 4.80 -18.81
C GLY A 190 -0.97 5.48 -17.66
N ALA A 191 -2.19 5.04 -17.35
CA ALA A 191 -2.96 5.55 -16.21
C ALA A 191 -2.27 5.26 -14.87
N VAL A 192 -1.68 4.07 -14.71
CA VAL A 192 -0.90 3.75 -13.50
C VAL A 192 0.27 4.71 -13.33
N ARG A 193 1.02 5.00 -14.41
CA ARG A 193 2.12 5.98 -14.36
C ARG A 193 1.62 7.38 -14.01
N ALA A 194 0.55 7.84 -14.64
CA ALA A 194 -0.05 9.15 -14.36
C ALA A 194 -0.48 9.27 -12.88
N TRP A 195 -1.08 8.24 -12.31
CA TRP A 195 -1.43 8.21 -10.89
C TRP A 195 -0.21 8.22 -9.97
N ARG A 196 0.87 7.51 -10.33
CA ARG A 196 2.15 7.58 -9.58
C ARG A 196 2.73 8.99 -9.61
N ASP A 197 2.66 9.67 -10.75
CA ASP A 197 3.11 11.05 -10.90
C ASP A 197 2.25 12.01 -10.07
N PHE A 198 0.92 11.86 -10.13
CA PHE A 198 -0.01 12.64 -9.32
C PHE A 198 0.24 12.47 -7.83
N VAL A 199 0.36 11.23 -7.33
CA VAL A 199 0.61 10.96 -5.90
C VAL A 199 1.94 11.56 -5.45
N ALA A 200 3.00 11.40 -6.24
CA ALA A 200 4.32 11.94 -5.90
C ALA A 200 4.35 13.48 -5.98
N GLY A 201 3.80 14.06 -7.04
CA GLY A 201 3.79 15.50 -7.30
C GLY A 201 2.98 16.27 -6.25
N ASN A 202 1.85 15.73 -5.82
CA ASN A 202 1.01 16.31 -4.77
C ASN A 202 1.46 15.95 -3.35
N ARG A 203 2.57 15.22 -3.20
CA ARG A 203 3.08 14.73 -1.91
C ARG A 203 2.00 14.00 -1.08
N MET A 204 1.18 13.20 -1.76
CA MET A 204 0.09 12.44 -1.17
C MET A 204 0.64 11.16 -0.51
N THR A 205 0.36 10.98 0.78
CA THR A 205 0.67 9.73 1.49
C THR A 205 -0.48 8.74 1.35
N GLN A 206 -0.26 7.64 0.65
CA GLN A 206 -1.20 6.54 0.56
C GLN A 206 -1.08 5.63 1.78
N SER A 207 -2.23 5.21 2.31
CA SER A 207 -2.32 4.32 3.47
C SER A 207 -1.62 2.98 3.22
N PHE A 208 -1.58 2.52 1.98
CA PHE A 208 -0.84 1.33 1.54
C PHE A 208 -0.41 1.52 0.09
N ARG A 209 0.38 0.59 -0.46
CA ARG A 209 0.76 0.63 -1.88
C ARG A 209 -0.45 0.40 -2.76
N GLN A 210 -1.01 1.48 -3.30
CA GLN A 210 -2.11 1.42 -4.25
C GLN A 210 -1.64 1.80 -5.67
N ALA A 211 -1.20 3.04 -5.90
CA ALA A 211 -0.65 3.45 -7.21
C ALA A 211 0.70 2.78 -7.51
N PHE A 212 1.43 2.48 -6.45
CA PHE A 212 2.74 1.82 -6.47
C PHE A 212 2.62 0.33 -6.10
N ARG A 213 1.48 -0.30 -6.40
CA ARG A 213 1.28 -1.73 -6.21
C ARG A 213 1.85 -2.52 -7.39
N GLU A 214 2.45 -3.67 -7.09
CA GLU A 214 2.85 -4.65 -8.08
C GLU A 214 1.62 -5.16 -8.85
N THR A 215 1.71 -5.25 -10.18
CA THR A 215 0.61 -5.73 -11.02
C THR A 215 1.03 -6.96 -11.81
N TYR A 216 0.21 -8.01 -11.76
CA TYR A 216 0.42 -9.25 -12.50
C TYR A 216 -0.77 -9.53 -13.42
N ARG A 217 -0.51 -10.11 -14.59
CA ARG A 217 -1.55 -10.47 -15.56
C ARG A 217 -1.39 -11.94 -15.98
N PRO A 218 -2.50 -12.69 -16.12
CA PRO A 218 -2.44 -14.05 -16.67
C PRO A 218 -1.76 -14.05 -18.04
N GLY A 219 -0.85 -15.00 -18.29
CA GLY A 219 -0.17 -15.18 -19.58
C GLY A 219 1.07 -14.32 -19.83
N GLN A 220 1.25 -13.18 -19.14
CA GLN A 220 2.52 -12.41 -19.15
C GLN A 220 3.47 -12.90 -18.05
N SER A 221 2.90 -13.35 -16.94
CA SER A 221 3.60 -14.01 -15.84
C SER A 221 3.37 -15.50 -15.98
N GLY A 222 4.16 -16.17 -16.83
CA GLY A 222 4.27 -17.63 -16.76
C GLY A 222 4.59 -18.03 -15.32
N ALA A 223 4.05 -19.16 -14.87
CA ALA A 223 4.02 -19.63 -13.48
C ALA A 223 5.41 -20.00 -12.89
N ASP A 224 6.43 -19.21 -13.18
CA ASP A 224 7.79 -19.29 -12.67
C ASP A 224 8.15 -17.93 -12.05
N LEU A 225 7.52 -17.60 -10.92
CA LEU A 225 7.87 -16.39 -10.13
C LEU A 225 9.32 -16.41 -9.61
N ARG A 226 10.03 -17.53 -9.76
CA ARG A 226 11.49 -17.73 -9.73
C ARG A 226 11.71 -19.21 -10.08
N GLY A 227 12.71 -19.52 -10.91
CA GLY A 227 13.08 -20.90 -11.27
C GLY A 227 13.81 -21.66 -10.16
N GLY A 228 13.36 -21.56 -8.90
CA GLY A 228 14.03 -22.09 -7.73
C GLY A 228 13.17 -23.06 -6.94
N ARG A 229 13.82 -24.01 -6.25
CA ARG A 229 13.17 -24.89 -5.27
C ARG A 229 13.11 -24.18 -3.93
N PHE A 230 11.94 -24.15 -3.30
CA PHE A 230 11.78 -23.54 -1.98
C PHE A 230 11.16 -24.54 -1.00
N ASP A 231 11.58 -24.44 0.25
CA ASP A 231 11.00 -25.18 1.37
C ASP A 231 9.97 -24.28 2.06
N GLY A 232 8.74 -24.80 2.22
CA GLY A 232 7.62 -24.09 2.86
C GLY A 232 6.37 -24.07 1.99
N GLU A 233 5.21 -23.93 2.61
CA GLU A 233 3.93 -23.71 1.92
C GLU A 233 3.37 -22.35 2.35
N SER A 234 2.88 -21.57 1.40
CA SER A 234 2.10 -20.37 1.70
C SER A 234 0.66 -20.57 1.26
N ARG A 235 -0.27 -20.14 2.12
CA ARG A 235 -1.70 -20.13 1.83
C ARG A 235 -2.32 -18.85 2.37
N ARG A 236 -3.06 -18.15 1.53
CA ARG A 236 -3.75 -16.89 1.86
C ARG A 236 -5.17 -16.91 1.30
N VAL A 237 -6.09 -16.32 2.06
CA VAL A 237 -7.49 -16.16 1.68
C VAL A 237 -7.72 -14.70 1.30
N LEU A 238 -8.36 -14.46 0.16
CA LEU A 238 -8.52 -13.17 -0.50
C LEU A 238 -9.98 -12.96 -0.92
N GLY A 239 -10.31 -11.72 -1.33
CA GLY A 239 -11.63 -11.37 -1.88
C GLY A 239 -12.75 -11.71 -0.91
N GLU A 240 -12.65 -11.21 0.33
CA GLU A 240 -13.63 -11.44 1.40
C GLU A 240 -13.90 -12.92 1.72
N GLY A 241 -12.93 -13.80 1.47
CA GLY A 241 -13.09 -15.23 1.76
C GLY A 241 -13.53 -16.09 0.58
N ALA A 242 -13.74 -15.49 -0.59
CA ALA A 242 -14.16 -16.19 -1.80
C ALA A 242 -13.00 -16.92 -2.50
N TRP A 243 -11.77 -16.46 -2.30
CA TRP A 243 -10.60 -16.97 -3.02
C TRP A 243 -9.49 -17.40 -2.06
N ARG A 244 -8.71 -18.40 -2.46
CA ARG A 244 -7.54 -18.87 -1.75
C ARG A 244 -6.39 -19.03 -2.73
N VAL A 245 -5.26 -18.41 -2.42
CA VAL A 245 -4.02 -18.57 -3.18
C VAL A 245 -3.07 -19.46 -2.40
N GLY A 246 -2.40 -20.37 -3.10
CA GLY A 246 -1.44 -21.30 -2.56
C GLY A 246 -0.12 -21.28 -3.34
N CYS A 247 0.99 -21.43 -2.63
CA CYS A 247 2.28 -21.75 -3.22
C CYS A 247 2.84 -22.97 -2.47
N PRO A 248 2.68 -24.19 -3.01
CA PRO A 248 3.17 -25.42 -2.39
C PRO A 248 4.69 -25.52 -2.56
N GLY A 249 5.39 -25.95 -1.49
CA GLY A 249 6.84 -26.16 -1.50
C GLY A 249 7.33 -26.99 -2.68
N GLY A 250 8.53 -26.69 -3.18
CA GLY A 250 9.10 -27.33 -4.36
C GLY A 250 9.11 -26.39 -5.58
N ARG A 251 8.33 -26.70 -6.64
CA ARG A 251 8.22 -25.81 -7.82
C ARG A 251 7.27 -24.66 -7.50
N ALA A 252 7.67 -23.43 -7.82
CA ALA A 252 6.93 -22.17 -7.60
C ALA A 252 5.64 -22.03 -8.42
N ARG A 253 4.80 -23.09 -8.47
CA ARG A 253 3.48 -23.04 -9.09
C ARG A 253 2.51 -22.38 -8.12
N VAL A 254 2.00 -21.22 -8.50
CA VAL A 254 0.91 -20.55 -7.77
C VAL A 254 -0.43 -21.17 -8.17
N THR A 255 -1.19 -21.65 -7.18
CA THR A 255 -2.54 -22.17 -7.36
C THR A 255 -3.57 -21.18 -6.84
N PHE A 256 -4.72 -21.13 -7.50
CA PHE A 256 -5.86 -20.32 -7.10
C PHE A 256 -7.06 -21.24 -6.91
N GLU A 257 -7.76 -21.08 -5.80
CA GLU A 257 -8.93 -21.87 -5.47
C GLU A 257 -10.10 -20.95 -5.15
N ARG A 258 -11.28 -21.24 -5.70
CA ARG A 258 -12.52 -20.54 -5.39
C ARG A 258 -13.32 -21.33 -4.36
N ARG A 259 -13.93 -20.62 -3.41
CA ARG A 259 -14.85 -21.19 -2.44
C ARG A 259 -16.22 -21.36 -3.07
N ALA A 260 -16.70 -22.59 -3.15
CA ALA A 260 -18.04 -22.94 -3.65
C ALA A 260 -18.68 -23.99 -2.74
N ALA A 261 -19.87 -23.70 -2.21
CA ALA A 261 -20.59 -24.58 -1.28
C ALA A 261 -19.72 -25.07 -0.09
N GLY A 262 -18.96 -24.15 0.51
CA GLY A 262 -18.09 -24.44 1.66
C GLY A 262 -16.79 -25.20 1.33
N ARG A 263 -16.56 -25.60 0.07
CA ARG A 263 -15.36 -26.32 -0.38
C ARG A 263 -14.50 -25.43 -1.27
N TRP A 264 -13.20 -25.71 -1.30
CA TRP A 264 -12.24 -25.06 -2.18
C TRP A 264 -12.09 -25.87 -3.47
N ARG A 265 -12.11 -25.20 -4.62
CA ARG A 265 -11.91 -25.81 -5.94
C ARG A 265 -10.85 -25.02 -6.69
N GLU A 266 -9.83 -25.69 -7.22
CA GLU A 266 -8.81 -25.03 -8.05
C GLU A 266 -9.45 -24.45 -9.32
N GLU A 267 -9.10 -23.20 -9.64
CA GLU A 267 -9.55 -22.47 -10.82
C GLU A 267 -8.35 -22.16 -11.72
N PRO A 268 -8.49 -22.28 -13.05
CA PRO A 268 -7.43 -21.88 -13.97
C PRO A 268 -7.20 -20.36 -13.88
N HIS A 269 -5.95 -19.90 -14.04
CA HIS A 269 -5.58 -18.48 -13.90
C HIS A 269 -6.44 -17.51 -14.71
N ARG A 270 -6.89 -17.93 -15.91
CA ARG A 270 -7.77 -17.14 -16.79
C ARG A 270 -9.19 -16.93 -16.24
N ALA A 271 -9.65 -17.77 -15.31
CA ALA A 271 -10.95 -17.68 -14.67
C ALA A 271 -10.90 -16.91 -13.34
N VAL A 272 -9.70 -16.54 -12.88
CA VAL A 272 -9.50 -15.73 -11.68
C VAL A 272 -9.70 -14.26 -12.03
N PRO A 273 -10.51 -13.49 -11.28
CA PRO A 273 -10.67 -12.06 -11.49
C PRO A 273 -9.31 -11.34 -11.51
N PRO A 274 -9.08 -10.34 -12.38
CA PRO A 274 -7.77 -9.70 -12.54
C PRO A 274 -7.19 -9.12 -11.24
N THR A 275 -8.04 -8.57 -10.36
CA THR A 275 -7.62 -8.07 -9.05
C THR A 275 -7.16 -9.21 -8.15
N VAL A 276 -7.97 -10.25 -7.98
CA VAL A 276 -7.61 -11.45 -7.20
C VAL A 276 -6.33 -12.10 -7.72
N PHE A 277 -6.17 -12.22 -9.04
CA PHE A 277 -4.98 -12.79 -9.64
C PHE A 277 -3.74 -11.94 -9.30
N SER A 278 -3.82 -10.62 -9.54
CA SER A 278 -2.71 -9.71 -9.25
C SER A 278 -2.32 -9.75 -7.77
N GLU A 279 -3.31 -9.74 -6.87
CA GLU A 279 -3.09 -9.77 -5.43
C GLU A 279 -2.54 -11.11 -4.95
N GLY A 280 -3.04 -12.23 -5.48
CA GLY A 280 -2.51 -13.55 -5.15
C GLY A 280 -1.08 -13.77 -5.65
N MET A 281 -0.77 -13.31 -6.87
CA MET A 281 0.61 -13.35 -7.39
C MET A 281 1.55 -12.45 -6.60
N ARG A 282 1.07 -11.29 -6.13
CA ARG A 282 1.83 -10.41 -5.24
C ARG A 282 2.15 -11.10 -3.90
N GLU A 283 1.18 -11.78 -3.28
CA GLU A 283 1.41 -12.57 -2.06
C GLU A 283 2.45 -13.67 -2.28
N ALA A 284 2.38 -14.37 -3.42
CA ALA A 284 3.36 -15.38 -3.78
C ALA A 284 4.76 -14.80 -4.03
N ASP A 285 4.88 -13.68 -4.75
CA ASP A 285 6.16 -12.99 -4.98
C ASP A 285 6.79 -12.51 -3.65
N LEU A 286 5.99 -11.94 -2.74
CA LEU A 286 6.45 -11.54 -1.42
C LEU A 286 7.00 -12.73 -0.62
N PHE A 287 6.32 -13.87 -0.65
CA PHE A 287 6.77 -15.10 0.00
C PHE A 287 8.06 -15.64 -0.62
N LEU A 288 8.13 -15.73 -1.95
CA LEU A 288 9.28 -16.28 -2.68
C LEU A 288 10.55 -15.42 -2.56
N ARG A 289 10.43 -14.14 -2.22
CA ARG A 289 11.59 -13.28 -1.95
C ARG A 289 12.38 -13.63 -0.70
N LEU A 290 11.79 -14.39 0.22
CA LEU A 290 12.50 -14.90 1.37
C LEU A 290 13.43 -16.08 1.00
N ALA A 291 13.31 -16.62 -0.22
CA ALA A 291 14.20 -17.68 -0.70
C ALA A 291 15.61 -17.14 -1.03
N PRO A 292 16.67 -17.92 -0.75
CA PRO A 292 18.04 -17.53 -1.05
C PRO A 292 18.23 -17.27 -2.55
N ALA A 293 19.03 -16.26 -2.89
CA ALA A 293 19.41 -15.97 -4.27
C ALA A 293 20.39 -17.04 -4.78
N ALA A 294 20.40 -17.26 -6.10
CA ALA A 294 21.41 -18.11 -6.74
C ALA A 294 22.82 -17.53 -6.55
N GLU A 295 23.85 -18.39 -6.49
CA GLU A 295 25.23 -17.95 -6.26
C GLU A 295 25.74 -16.98 -7.35
N ASP A 296 25.32 -17.19 -8.60
CA ASP A 296 25.76 -16.40 -9.77
C ASP A 296 25.05 -15.04 -9.92
N ASP A 297 23.83 -14.89 -9.40
CA ASP A 297 23.14 -13.60 -9.30
C ASP A 297 22.77 -13.33 -7.84
N PRO A 298 23.66 -12.68 -7.07
CA PRO A 298 23.51 -12.44 -5.63
C PRO A 298 22.21 -11.74 -5.22
N PHE A 299 21.48 -11.17 -6.17
CA PHE A 299 20.24 -10.43 -5.97
C PHE A 299 19.04 -11.00 -6.73
N GLY A 300 19.26 -11.94 -7.65
CA GLY A 300 18.24 -12.57 -8.51
C GLY A 300 17.60 -11.61 -9.53
N ALA A 301 16.71 -12.16 -10.37
CA ALA A 301 16.03 -11.41 -11.43
C ALA A 301 15.30 -10.14 -10.91
N PRO A 302 15.18 -9.09 -11.75
CA PRO A 302 14.41 -7.89 -11.43
C PRO A 302 13.01 -8.23 -10.92
N SER A 303 12.62 -7.65 -9.79
CA SER A 303 11.28 -7.82 -9.22
C SER A 303 10.41 -6.59 -9.48
N ALA A 304 9.10 -6.76 -9.55
CA ALA A 304 8.15 -5.66 -9.70
C ALA A 304 8.35 -4.58 -8.61
N THR A 305 8.75 -4.97 -7.39
CA THR A 305 9.10 -4.00 -6.34
C THR A 305 10.38 -3.22 -6.64
N ALA A 306 11.42 -3.84 -7.22
CA ALA A 306 12.64 -3.14 -7.58
C ALA A 306 12.35 -2.03 -8.62
N GLU A 307 11.51 -2.35 -9.62
CA GLU A 307 11.04 -1.38 -10.61
C GLU A 307 10.23 -0.25 -9.95
N ILE A 308 9.26 -0.58 -9.10
CA ILE A 308 8.45 0.40 -8.36
C ILE A 308 9.31 1.30 -7.48
N ARG A 309 10.29 0.75 -6.76
CA ARG A 309 11.21 1.55 -5.94
C ARG A 309 12.07 2.45 -6.79
N GLY A 310 12.57 1.97 -7.94
CA GLY A 310 13.28 2.80 -8.91
C GLY A 310 12.43 3.97 -9.41
N ASP A 311 11.16 3.71 -9.73
CA ASP A 311 10.18 4.72 -10.11
C ASP A 311 9.94 5.76 -9.00
N VAL A 312 9.78 5.31 -7.76
CA VAL A 312 9.64 6.22 -6.61
C VAL A 312 10.90 7.05 -6.44
N LEU A 313 12.09 6.43 -6.48
CA LEU A 313 13.38 7.09 -6.31
C LEU A 313 13.62 8.17 -7.37
N ARG A 314 13.30 7.90 -8.64
CA ARG A 314 13.39 8.92 -9.71
C ARG A 314 12.57 10.17 -9.42
N ARG A 315 11.45 10.03 -8.68
CA ARG A 315 10.57 11.15 -8.32
C ARG A 315 11.00 11.86 -7.05
N ILE A 316 11.49 11.14 -6.04
CA ILE A 316 11.83 11.73 -4.73
C ILE A 316 13.26 12.25 -4.64
N LEU A 317 14.25 11.57 -5.27
CA LEU A 317 15.67 11.91 -5.15
C LEU A 317 16.02 13.33 -5.62
N PRO A 318 15.42 13.88 -6.69
CA PRO A 318 15.69 15.25 -7.12
C PRO A 318 15.43 16.30 -6.02
N GLY A 319 14.49 16.04 -5.12
CA GLY A 319 14.17 16.92 -3.98
C GLY A 319 15.10 16.76 -2.77
N THR A 320 16.21 16.03 -2.89
CA THR A 320 17.10 15.71 -1.76
C THR A 320 18.50 16.33 -1.92
N ARG A 321 19.20 16.50 -0.79
CA ARG A 321 20.60 16.96 -0.76
C ARG A 321 21.61 16.03 -1.46
N ILE A 322 21.21 14.82 -1.85
CA ILE A 322 22.06 13.85 -2.54
C ILE A 322 21.71 13.69 -4.03
N ALA A 323 20.81 14.53 -4.57
CA ALA A 323 20.34 14.43 -5.95
C ALA A 323 21.48 14.31 -6.97
N GLY A 324 22.49 15.20 -6.91
CA GLY A 324 23.65 15.19 -7.81
C GLY A 324 24.69 14.07 -7.54
N ARG A 325 24.38 13.13 -6.67
CA ARG A 325 25.20 11.95 -6.35
C ARG A 325 24.50 10.64 -6.65
N CYS A 326 23.24 10.67 -7.10
CA CYS A 326 22.43 9.48 -7.26
C CYS A 326 21.84 9.38 -8.67
N SER A 327 21.88 8.18 -9.24
CA SER A 327 21.17 7.84 -10.46
C SER A 327 20.56 6.45 -10.34
N VAL A 328 19.36 6.26 -10.89
CA VAL A 328 18.71 4.95 -10.95
C VAL A 328 19.09 4.30 -12.28
N ASP A 329 19.84 3.21 -12.21
CA ASP A 329 20.29 2.43 -13.36
C ASP A 329 19.81 0.98 -13.25
N GLY A 330 18.87 0.60 -14.13
CA GLY A 330 18.18 -0.68 -14.10
C GLY A 330 17.61 -1.00 -12.71
N ARG A 331 18.11 -2.10 -12.11
CA ARG A 331 17.71 -2.60 -10.79
C ARG A 331 18.53 -2.03 -9.62
N PHE A 332 19.39 -1.05 -9.87
CA PHE A 332 20.27 -0.45 -8.88
C PHE A 332 20.06 1.06 -8.74
N LEU A 333 20.24 1.55 -7.53
CA LEU A 333 20.51 2.95 -7.25
C LEU A 333 22.04 3.11 -7.17
N VAL A 334 22.62 3.80 -8.14
CA VAL A 334 24.03 4.19 -8.14
C VAL A 334 24.20 5.41 -7.22
N VAL A 335 25.16 5.35 -6.31
CA VAL A 335 25.44 6.38 -5.31
C VAL A 335 26.93 6.71 -5.35
N ARG A 336 27.27 7.94 -5.72
CA ARG A 336 28.64 8.46 -5.69
C ARG A 336 28.96 9.02 -4.30
N GLY A 337 29.80 8.31 -3.56
CA GLY A 337 30.40 8.77 -2.31
C GLY A 337 31.62 9.67 -2.53
N GLY A 338 32.32 9.98 -1.45
CA GLY A 338 33.63 10.63 -1.45
C GLY A 338 34.81 9.65 -1.49
N LEU A 339 34.61 8.38 -1.11
CA LEU A 339 35.60 7.31 -1.16
C LEU A 339 35.36 6.36 -2.34
N ARG A 340 34.09 6.05 -2.67
CA ARG A 340 33.72 5.13 -3.76
C ARG A 340 32.41 5.46 -4.46
N THR A 341 32.16 4.77 -5.56
CA THR A 341 30.81 4.58 -6.13
C THR A 341 30.23 3.26 -5.63
N TYR A 342 28.93 3.30 -5.32
CA TYR A 342 28.18 2.17 -4.77
C TYR A 342 26.96 1.89 -5.64
N ARG A 343 26.58 0.61 -5.78
CA ARG A 343 25.34 0.17 -6.43
C ARG A 343 24.46 -0.49 -5.39
N VAL A 344 23.38 0.18 -5.00
CA VAL A 344 22.41 -0.32 -4.01
C VAL A 344 21.28 -1.02 -4.75
N HIS A 345 21.12 -2.32 -4.54
CA HIS A 345 20.08 -3.11 -5.21
C HIS A 345 18.68 -2.69 -4.72
N LEU A 346 17.80 -2.33 -5.65
CA LEU A 346 16.49 -1.76 -5.34
C LEU A 346 15.53 -2.78 -4.70
N GLY A 347 15.67 -4.06 -5.03
CA GLY A 347 14.81 -5.13 -4.49
C GLY A 347 15.17 -5.54 -3.05
N SER A 348 16.46 -5.68 -2.75
CA SER A 348 16.96 -6.25 -1.49
C SER A 348 17.61 -5.23 -0.55
N GLY A 349 18.06 -4.09 -1.07
CA GLY A 349 18.86 -3.10 -0.34
C GLY A 349 20.34 -3.47 -0.19
N GLY A 350 20.79 -4.61 -0.74
CA GLY A 350 22.19 -4.99 -0.70
C GLY A 350 23.08 -4.07 -1.53
N VAL A 351 24.36 -3.94 -1.14
CA VAL A 351 25.27 -2.94 -1.71
C VAL A 351 26.46 -3.62 -2.38
N LEU A 352 26.77 -3.18 -3.59
CA LEU A 352 28.04 -3.47 -4.29
C LEU A 352 28.90 -2.21 -4.35
N MET A 353 30.21 -2.40 -4.31
CA MET A 353 31.21 -1.33 -4.45
C MET A 353 31.89 -1.42 -5.81
N GLU A 354 32.10 -0.28 -6.46
CA GLU A 354 32.90 -0.16 -7.67
C GLU A 354 34.35 0.27 -7.35
N PRO A 355 35.33 -0.14 -8.17
CA PRO A 355 35.25 -1.23 -9.16
C PRO A 355 35.22 -2.62 -8.49
N GLY A 356 34.78 -3.65 -9.23
CA GLY A 356 34.90 -5.06 -8.83
C GLY A 356 33.68 -5.69 -8.14
N ASP A 357 32.55 -4.98 -8.07
CA ASP A 357 31.25 -5.46 -7.56
C ASP A 357 31.35 -6.25 -6.24
N ARG A 358 32.24 -5.80 -5.33
CA ARG A 358 32.39 -6.42 -4.01
C ARG A 358 31.24 -6.01 -3.10
N ARG A 359 30.64 -6.97 -2.39
CA ARG A 359 29.57 -6.70 -1.44
C ARG A 359 30.06 -5.85 -0.26
N LEU A 360 29.25 -4.88 0.14
CA LEU A 360 29.41 -4.11 1.37
C LEU A 360 28.28 -4.45 2.34
N GLY A 361 28.65 -4.99 3.50
CA GLY A 361 27.72 -5.15 4.62
C GLY A 361 27.58 -3.83 5.37
N VAL A 362 26.45 -3.16 5.18
CA VAL A 362 26.13 -1.90 5.87
C VAL A 362 24.65 -1.88 6.21
N GLU A 363 24.33 -1.50 7.45
CA GLU A 363 22.96 -1.22 7.87
C GLU A 363 22.86 0.28 8.17
N PRO A 364 21.93 1.02 7.53
CA PRO A 364 21.73 2.41 7.88
C PRO A 364 21.19 2.52 9.31
N PRO A 365 21.52 3.60 10.04
CA PRO A 365 20.97 3.81 11.38
C PRO A 365 19.44 3.82 11.31
N ARG A 366 18.78 3.08 12.22
CA ARG A 366 17.30 2.95 12.28
C ARG A 366 16.54 4.29 12.33
N ARG A 367 17.22 5.38 12.72
CA ARG A 367 16.70 6.76 12.70
C ARG A 367 16.92 7.44 11.34
N THR A 368 16.31 6.94 10.28
CA THR A 368 16.22 7.71 9.03
C THR A 368 14.84 7.62 8.38
N GLY A 369 13.79 7.83 9.17
CA GLY A 369 12.80 8.80 8.71
C GLY A 369 13.49 10.17 8.78
N GLN A 370 14.22 10.58 7.73
CA GLN A 370 14.76 11.93 7.71
C GLN A 370 13.59 12.90 7.90
N LYS A 371 13.70 13.79 8.90
CA LYS A 371 12.67 14.81 9.12
C LYS A 371 12.40 15.55 7.81
N GLY A 372 11.19 15.43 7.28
CA GLY A 372 10.74 16.12 6.07
C GLY A 372 10.89 15.37 4.75
N LEU A 373 11.50 14.17 4.71
CA LEU A 373 11.51 13.36 3.50
C LEU A 373 10.13 12.72 3.30
N PHE A 374 9.48 13.08 2.22
CA PHE A 374 8.18 12.52 1.84
C PHE A 374 8.37 11.13 1.22
N LEU A 375 7.58 10.17 1.69
CA LEU A 375 7.39 8.88 1.06
C LEU A 375 5.90 8.71 0.74
N PRO A 376 5.54 8.26 -0.47
CA PRO A 376 4.14 8.11 -0.87
C PRO A 376 3.43 6.95 -0.14
N PHE A 377 4.13 6.08 0.57
CA PHE A 377 3.60 4.96 1.36
C PHE A 377 4.70 4.40 2.28
N GLU A 378 4.32 3.54 3.23
CA GLU A 378 5.29 2.79 4.04
C GLU A 378 5.94 1.65 3.24
N ASP A 379 7.28 1.68 3.14
CA ASP A 379 8.10 0.60 2.59
C ASP A 379 9.44 0.58 3.31
N GLU A 380 9.64 -0.41 4.19
CA GLU A 380 10.87 -0.57 4.95
C GLU A 380 12.10 -0.77 4.06
N GLY A 381 11.95 -1.48 2.94
CA GLY A 381 13.06 -1.70 2.02
C GLY A 381 13.41 -0.45 1.21
N LEU A 382 12.43 0.36 0.81
CA LEU A 382 12.68 1.67 0.21
C LEU A 382 13.34 2.61 1.22
N ALA A 383 12.86 2.64 2.46
CA ALA A 383 13.45 3.41 3.54
C ALA A 383 14.90 2.97 3.83
N ARG A 384 15.18 1.66 3.80
CA ARG A 384 16.53 1.11 3.89
C ARG A 384 17.39 1.57 2.72
N VAL A 385 16.93 1.40 1.47
CA VAL A 385 17.66 1.85 0.26
C VAL A 385 18.02 3.34 0.35
N LEU A 386 17.07 4.19 0.75
CA LEU A 386 17.30 5.62 0.95
C LEU A 386 18.29 5.89 2.09
N GLY A 387 18.10 5.27 3.26
CA GLY A 387 19.00 5.41 4.40
C GLY A 387 20.44 5.04 4.03
N THR A 388 20.61 3.93 3.33
CA THR A 388 21.89 3.48 2.78
C THR A 388 22.46 4.49 1.79
N ALA A 389 21.66 4.99 0.86
CA ALA A 389 22.12 5.99 -0.11
C ALA A 389 22.62 7.28 0.57
N PHE A 390 21.90 7.78 1.59
CA PHE A 390 22.33 8.96 2.34
C PHE A 390 23.59 8.75 3.15
N LEU A 391 23.76 7.55 3.73
CA LEU A 391 24.96 7.15 4.45
C LEU A 391 26.16 7.10 3.50
N LEU A 392 26.03 6.38 2.38
CA LEU A 392 27.11 6.15 1.42
C LEU A 392 27.47 7.40 0.61
N ALA A 393 26.50 8.27 0.32
CA ALA A 393 26.78 9.58 -0.27
C ALA A 393 27.67 10.46 0.62
N ALA A 394 27.77 10.16 1.91
CA ALA A 394 28.66 10.80 2.88
C ALA A 394 29.63 9.80 3.53
N ASP A 395 30.08 8.78 2.77
CA ASP A 395 31.00 7.73 3.21
C ASP A 395 32.25 8.21 3.97
N HIS A 396 32.84 9.35 3.58
CA HIS A 396 33.96 10.00 4.26
C HIS A 396 33.66 10.46 5.70
N ARG A 397 32.38 10.48 6.11
CA ARG A 397 31.93 10.78 7.46
C ARG A 397 31.50 9.54 8.25
N ILE A 398 31.60 8.35 7.67
CA ILE A 398 31.30 7.10 8.37
C ILE A 398 32.36 6.89 9.45
N THR A 399 31.93 6.72 10.70
CA THR A 399 32.83 6.45 11.84
C THR A 399 32.92 4.97 12.19
N ASP A 400 32.07 4.12 11.62
CA ASP A 400 32.12 2.67 11.83
C ASP A 400 33.36 2.07 11.14
N GLU A 401 34.32 1.64 11.95
CA GLU A 401 35.59 1.07 11.47
C GLU A 401 35.42 -0.25 10.70
N ALA A 402 34.39 -1.05 10.99
CA ALA A 402 34.14 -2.28 10.26
C ALA A 402 33.66 -1.98 8.84
N VAL A 403 32.79 -0.99 8.68
CA VAL A 403 32.35 -0.50 7.36
C VAL A 403 33.51 0.14 6.59
N LEU A 404 34.30 1.01 7.24
CA LEU A 404 35.47 1.64 6.62
C LEU A 404 36.52 0.61 6.18
N ARG A 405 36.78 -0.44 6.97
CA ARG A 405 37.69 -1.52 6.56
C ARG A 405 37.20 -2.26 5.33
N GLN A 406 35.90 -2.54 5.21
CA GLN A 406 35.34 -3.14 4.00
C GLN A 406 35.51 -2.23 2.78
N ILE A 407 35.22 -0.93 2.92
CA ILE A 407 35.39 0.07 1.85
C ILE A 407 36.85 0.17 1.40
N LYS A 408 37.81 0.13 2.34
CA LYS A 408 39.24 0.16 2.03
C LYS A 408 39.75 -1.15 1.41
N ARG A 409 39.27 -2.31 1.87
CA ARG A 409 39.69 -3.64 1.36
C ARG A 409 39.20 -3.94 -0.05
N GLY A 410 38.19 -3.22 -0.55
CA GLY A 410 37.76 -3.32 -1.93
C GLY A 410 38.59 -2.48 -2.91
N ALA A 411 39.70 -1.85 -2.48
CA ALA A 411 40.49 -0.89 -3.26
C ALA A 411 41.55 -1.59 -4.09
#